data_AF-A0A1Y1ND30-F1
#
_entry.id   AF-A0A1Y1ND30-F1
#
_cell.length_a   1.000
_cell.length_b   1.000
_cell.length_c   1.000
_cell.angle_alpha   90.00
_cell.angle_beta   90.00
_cell.angle_gamma   90.00
#
_symmetry.space_group_name_H-M   'P 1'
#
loop_
_entity.id
_entity.type
_entity.pdbx_description
1 polymer ?
#
loop_
_entity_poly.entity_id
_entity_poly.type
_entity_poly.pdbx_seq_one_letter_code
_entity_poly.pdbx_strand_id
1 'polypeptide(L)'
;DESVFRDFIKDSAKEFPSITIRYLREYQALGTAGGLYHFRDAILKGKPERIFVLNADVCCSFPLAEMLKLYVEKDAEAVILGTRVSDDAATNFGCIVSDTHTRRVLHYVEKPESQISNLINCGVYLFSTEAIFPSIKSAIKRRLDRPSRLVSYPSSDNL
;
A
#
# COMPACT_ATOMS: atom_id res chain seq x y z
N ASP A 1 2.54 -15.67 -17.48
CA ASP A 1 3.60 -15.76 -18.50
C ASP A 1 4.31 -14.41 -18.54
N GLU A 2 5.63 -14.38 -18.47
CA GLU A 2 6.43 -13.14 -18.51
C GLU A 2 6.33 -12.41 -19.86
N SER A 3 5.93 -13.13 -20.91
CA SER A 3 5.72 -12.57 -22.24
C SER A 3 4.68 -11.45 -22.26
N VAL A 4 3.67 -11.51 -21.36
CA VAL A 4 2.50 -10.61 -21.39
C VAL A 4 2.89 -9.15 -21.18
N PHE A 5 3.78 -8.86 -20.24
CA PHE A 5 4.21 -7.48 -19.94
C PHE A 5 5.49 -7.07 -20.67
N ARG A 6 6.23 -8.02 -21.25
CA ARG A 6 7.57 -7.76 -21.80
C ARG A 6 7.57 -6.62 -22.82
N ASP A 7 6.66 -6.67 -23.79
CA ASP A 7 6.64 -5.71 -24.88
C ASP A 7 6.15 -4.34 -24.40
N PHE A 8 5.14 -4.31 -23.51
CA PHE A 8 4.69 -3.10 -22.83
C PHE A 8 5.83 -2.42 -22.06
N ILE A 9 6.54 -3.15 -21.19
CA ILE A 9 7.65 -2.61 -20.40
C ILE A 9 8.77 -2.09 -21.31
N LYS A 10 9.07 -2.80 -22.40
CA LYS A 10 10.09 -2.39 -23.37
C LYS A 10 9.70 -1.08 -24.06
N ASP A 11 8.45 -0.93 -24.47
CA ASP A 11 8.00 0.26 -25.17
C ASP A 11 7.84 1.45 -24.22
N SER A 12 7.31 1.24 -23.00
CA SER A 12 7.28 2.28 -21.96
C SER A 12 8.69 2.75 -21.57
N ALA A 13 9.68 1.85 -21.50
CA ALA A 13 11.06 2.24 -21.19
C ALA A 13 11.70 3.10 -22.30
N LYS A 14 11.27 2.94 -23.56
CA LYS A 14 11.70 3.81 -24.67
C LYS A 14 10.99 5.17 -24.63
N GLU A 15 9.70 5.16 -24.30
CA GLU A 15 8.88 6.38 -24.23
C GLU A 15 9.30 7.27 -23.05
N PHE A 16 9.67 6.67 -21.92
CA PHE A 16 10.07 7.35 -20.69
C PHE A 16 11.54 7.05 -20.31
N PRO A 17 12.53 7.51 -21.08
CA PRO A 17 13.93 7.13 -20.90
C PRO A 17 14.55 7.64 -19.58
N SER A 18 13.94 8.63 -18.95
CA SER A 18 14.35 9.14 -17.63
C SER A 18 13.83 8.30 -16.46
N ILE A 19 12.90 7.37 -16.70
CA ILE A 19 12.29 6.51 -15.69
C ILE A 19 12.82 5.10 -15.86
N THR A 20 13.42 4.55 -14.80
CA THR A 20 13.80 3.13 -14.78
C THR A 20 12.58 2.27 -14.47
N ILE A 21 12.10 1.53 -15.46
CA ILE A 21 10.96 0.61 -15.31
C ILE A 21 11.48 -0.82 -15.11
N ARG A 22 10.97 -1.51 -14.10
CA ARG A 22 11.33 -2.91 -13.81
C ARG A 22 10.07 -3.70 -13.47
N TYR A 23 10.01 -4.92 -14.00
CA TYR A 23 8.97 -5.88 -13.65
C TYR A 23 9.53 -6.89 -12.64
N LEU A 24 8.87 -6.99 -11.48
CA LEU A 24 9.23 -7.94 -10.42
C LEU A 24 8.06 -8.90 -10.24
N ARG A 25 8.31 -10.19 -10.46
CA ARG A 25 7.27 -11.20 -10.56
C ARG A 25 7.17 -12.05 -9.32
N GLU A 26 6.00 -12.05 -8.68
CA GLU A 26 5.64 -13.06 -7.69
C GLU A 26 5.29 -14.39 -8.38
N TYR A 27 5.92 -15.48 -7.95
CA TYR A 27 5.59 -16.83 -8.43
C TYR A 27 4.46 -17.50 -7.64
N GLN A 28 4.20 -17.00 -6.44
CA GLN A 28 3.11 -17.40 -5.55
C GLN A 28 2.57 -16.13 -4.90
N ALA A 29 1.28 -16.08 -4.57
CA ALA A 29 0.71 -14.92 -3.90
C ALA A 29 1.33 -14.76 -2.50
N LEU A 30 2.12 -13.71 -2.30
CA LEU A 30 2.74 -13.40 -1.00
C LEU A 30 1.87 -12.47 -0.14
N GLY A 31 0.75 -12.01 -0.69
CA GLY A 31 -0.06 -10.91 -0.17
C GLY A 31 0.59 -9.56 -0.41
N THR A 32 -0.18 -8.47 -0.33
CA THR A 32 0.25 -7.11 -0.72
C THR A 32 1.57 -6.67 -0.09
N ALA A 33 1.71 -6.86 1.23
CA ALA A 33 2.95 -6.51 1.94
C ALA A 33 4.07 -7.55 1.71
N GLY A 34 3.73 -8.79 1.38
CA GLY A 34 4.69 -9.87 1.15
C GLY A 34 5.51 -9.63 -0.11
N GLY A 35 4.87 -9.22 -1.21
CA GLY A 35 5.55 -8.80 -2.44
C GLY A 35 6.53 -7.66 -2.20
N LEU A 36 6.06 -6.60 -1.53
CA LEU A 36 6.88 -5.45 -1.19
C LEU A 36 8.12 -5.87 -0.39
N TYR A 37 7.96 -6.70 0.63
CA TYR A 37 9.07 -7.17 1.45
C TYR A 37 10.00 -8.15 0.73
N HIS A 38 9.46 -9.04 -0.10
CA HIS A 38 10.23 -10.01 -0.88
C HIS A 38 11.19 -9.30 -1.83
N PHE A 39 10.72 -8.25 -2.50
CA PHE A 39 11.50 -7.46 -3.46
C PHE A 39 12.22 -6.24 -2.87
N ARG A 40 12.25 -6.10 -1.54
CA ARG A 40 12.81 -4.92 -0.86
C ARG A 40 14.22 -4.55 -1.33
N ASP A 41 15.10 -5.51 -1.59
CA ASP A 41 16.49 -5.23 -1.98
C ASP A 41 16.55 -4.59 -3.38
N ALA A 42 15.64 -4.98 -4.28
CA ALA A 42 15.51 -4.38 -5.61
C ALA A 42 14.88 -2.98 -5.54
N ILE A 43 13.88 -2.80 -4.68
CA ILE A 43 13.18 -1.53 -4.46
C ILE A 43 14.10 -0.50 -3.79
N LEU A 44 14.90 -0.94 -2.81
CA LEU A 44 15.84 -0.10 -2.07
C LEU A 44 17.15 0.15 -2.84
N LYS A 45 17.29 -0.38 -4.06
CA LYS A 45 18.43 -0.06 -4.92
C LYS A 45 18.42 1.43 -5.24
N GLY A 46 19.53 2.12 -4.91
CA GLY A 46 19.62 3.58 -5.01
C GLY A 46 19.27 4.30 -3.70
N LYS A 47 18.98 3.55 -2.63
CA LYS A 47 18.72 4.06 -1.27
C LYS A 47 17.67 5.18 -1.24
N PRO A 48 16.47 4.96 -1.79
CA PRO A 48 15.41 5.95 -1.68
C PRO A 48 15.02 6.15 -0.21
N GLU A 49 14.84 7.41 0.20
CA GLU A 49 14.30 7.72 1.53
C GLU A 49 12.80 7.37 1.63
N ARG A 50 12.09 7.46 0.51
CA ARG A 50 10.63 7.36 0.44
C ARG A 50 10.20 6.60 -0.79
N ILE A 51 9.08 5.90 -0.69
CA ILE A 51 8.49 5.18 -1.81
C ILE A 51 6.99 5.45 -1.90
N PHE A 52 6.51 5.68 -3.12
CA PHE A 52 5.10 5.60 -3.43
C PHE A 52 4.74 4.15 -3.79
N VAL A 53 3.63 3.66 -3.24
CA VAL A 53 3.06 2.34 -3.55
C VAL A 53 1.63 2.55 -4.00
N LEU A 54 1.31 2.06 -5.20
CA LEU A 54 0.02 2.23 -5.84
C LEU A 54 -0.49 0.86 -6.28
N ASN A 55 -1.75 0.57 -5.99
CA ASN A 55 -2.44 -0.56 -6.59
C ASN A 55 -2.61 -0.33 -8.10
N ALA A 56 -2.35 -1.36 -8.90
CA ALA A 56 -2.35 -1.26 -10.37
C ALA A 56 -3.75 -1.13 -10.99
N ASP A 57 -4.80 -1.48 -10.24
CA ASP A 57 -6.20 -1.38 -10.64
C ASP A 57 -6.82 -0.01 -10.30
N VAL A 58 -6.05 0.89 -9.67
CA VAL A 58 -6.48 2.26 -9.36
C VAL A 58 -5.99 3.18 -10.46
N CYS A 59 -6.92 3.89 -11.11
CA CYS A 59 -6.60 4.88 -12.13
C CYS A 59 -7.33 6.18 -11.83
N CYS A 60 -6.59 7.23 -11.50
CA CYS A 60 -7.11 8.57 -11.26
C CYS A 60 -6.02 9.63 -11.40
N SER A 61 -6.40 10.90 -11.32
CA SER A 61 -5.46 12.01 -11.17
C SER A 61 -4.90 11.99 -9.74
N PHE A 62 -3.83 11.24 -9.52
CA PHE A 62 -3.23 11.08 -8.21
C PHE A 62 -2.66 12.41 -7.67
N PRO A 63 -3.04 12.83 -6.45
CA PRO A 63 -2.49 14.04 -5.81
C PRO A 63 -1.14 13.76 -5.14
N LEU A 64 -0.16 13.25 -5.91
CA LEU A 64 1.12 12.79 -5.36
C LEU A 64 1.93 13.94 -4.74
N ALA A 65 1.85 15.15 -5.32
CA ALA A 65 2.54 16.33 -4.81
C ALA A 65 1.96 16.76 -3.45
N GLU A 66 0.63 16.72 -3.30
CA GLU A 66 -0.06 17.03 -2.06
C GLU A 66 0.22 15.98 -0.98
N MET A 67 0.27 14.70 -1.36
CA MET A 67 0.67 13.63 -0.45
C MET A 67 2.09 13.85 0.07
N LEU A 68 3.03 14.20 -0.81
CA LEU A 68 4.41 14.51 -0.43
C LEU A 68 4.49 15.75 0.47
N LYS A 69 3.72 16.80 0.16
CA LYS A 69 3.63 18.00 0.99
C LYS A 69 3.13 17.65 2.39
N LEU A 70 2.03 16.89 2.50
CA LEU A 70 1.49 16.46 3.79
C LEU A 70 2.50 15.62 4.59
N TYR A 71 3.19 14.70 3.91
CA TYR A 71 4.23 13.86 4.51
C TYR A 71 5.31 14.73 5.18
N VAL A 72 5.82 15.73 4.46
CA VAL A 72 6.87 16.65 4.97
C VAL A 72 6.33 17.54 6.07
N GLU A 73 5.16 18.15 5.89
CA GLU A 73 4.55 19.06 6.88
C GLU A 73 4.23 18.38 8.21
N LYS A 74 3.92 17.08 8.18
CA LYS A 74 3.54 16.30 9.36
C LYS A 74 4.67 15.47 9.94
N ASP A 75 5.86 15.51 9.35
CA ASP A 75 6.97 14.60 9.68
C ASP A 75 6.48 13.14 9.80
N ALA A 76 5.70 12.73 8.80
CA ALA A 76 4.99 11.46 8.84
C ALA A 76 5.89 10.30 8.39
N GLU A 77 5.73 9.12 8.99
CA GLU A 77 6.35 7.88 8.50
C GLU A 77 5.56 7.27 7.32
N ALA A 78 4.28 7.60 7.22
CA ALA A 78 3.37 7.08 6.20
C ALA A 78 2.23 8.07 5.92
N VAL A 79 1.83 8.15 4.65
CA VAL A 79 0.61 8.84 4.20
C VAL A 79 -0.22 7.87 3.36
N ILE A 80 -1.53 7.84 3.62
CA ILE A 80 -2.52 7.03 2.91
C ILE A 80 -3.49 7.97 2.18
N LEU A 81 -3.74 7.71 0.91
CA LEU A 81 -4.79 8.42 0.18
C LEU A 81 -6.14 7.79 0.54
N GLY A 82 -7.03 8.62 1.07
CA GLY A 82 -8.41 8.22 1.33
C GLY A 82 -9.41 9.07 0.56
N THR A 83 -10.56 8.49 0.24
CA THR A 83 -11.70 9.19 -0.36
C THR A 83 -12.97 8.91 0.41
N ARG A 84 -13.94 9.82 0.35
CA ARG A 84 -15.26 9.61 0.97
C ARG A 84 -16.19 8.95 -0.03
N VAL A 85 -16.89 7.92 0.42
CA VAL A 85 -17.93 7.21 -0.35
C VAL A 85 -19.26 7.24 0.40
N SER A 86 -20.32 6.69 -0.19
CA SER A 86 -21.56 6.45 0.54
C SER A 86 -21.34 5.44 1.66
N ASP A 87 -22.15 5.55 2.70
CA ASP A 87 -22.06 4.69 3.88
C ASP A 87 -22.26 3.20 3.52
N ASP A 88 -23.18 2.90 2.61
CA ASP A 88 -23.41 1.55 2.09
C ASP A 88 -22.18 0.98 1.39
N ALA A 89 -21.45 1.81 0.64
CA ALA A 89 -20.27 1.39 -0.10
C ALA A 89 -19.05 1.18 0.81
N ALA A 90 -18.96 1.93 1.92
CA ALA A 90 -17.79 1.93 2.79
C ALA A 90 -17.45 0.55 3.38
N THR A 91 -18.47 -0.26 3.67
CA THR A 91 -18.31 -1.62 4.24
C THR A 91 -17.52 -2.59 3.35
N ASN A 92 -17.38 -2.30 2.05
CA ASN A 92 -16.62 -3.13 1.10
C ASN A 92 -15.11 -2.85 1.12
N PHE A 93 -14.66 -1.83 1.84
CA PHE A 93 -13.28 -1.32 1.79
C PHE A 93 -12.65 -1.20 3.18
N GLY A 94 -11.35 -0.91 3.22
CA GLY A 94 -10.68 -0.48 4.43
C GLY A 94 -11.11 0.92 4.86
N CYS A 95 -11.75 1.05 6.01
CA CYS A 95 -12.23 2.31 6.57
C CYS A 95 -11.16 2.97 7.44
N ILE A 96 -10.98 4.28 7.25
CA ILE A 96 -10.02 5.13 7.96
C ILE A 96 -10.80 6.06 8.88
N VAL A 97 -10.50 6.01 10.17
CA VAL A 97 -10.88 7.05 11.13
C VAL A 97 -9.68 7.96 11.30
N SER A 98 -9.83 9.24 10.97
CA SER A 98 -8.77 10.23 11.13
C SER A 98 -9.23 11.38 12.01
N ASP A 99 -8.28 11.98 12.73
CA ASP A 99 -8.50 13.20 13.47
C ASP A 99 -8.74 14.37 12.51
N THR A 100 -9.83 15.10 12.72
CA THR A 100 -10.30 16.13 11.77
C THR A 100 -9.37 17.34 11.68
N HIS A 101 -8.57 17.61 12.72
CA HIS A 101 -7.70 18.78 12.79
C HIS A 101 -6.28 18.45 12.31
N THR A 102 -5.73 17.35 12.80
CA THR A 102 -4.34 16.94 12.56
C THR A 102 -4.19 16.09 11.31
N ARG A 103 -5.28 15.48 10.81
CA ARG A 103 -5.32 14.45 9.75
C ARG A 103 -4.58 13.16 10.10
N ARG A 104 -4.25 12.95 11.38
CA ARG A 104 -3.62 11.72 11.86
C ARG A 104 -4.63 10.57 11.78
N VAL A 105 -4.19 9.42 11.27
CA VAL A 105 -5.01 8.19 11.33
C VAL A 105 -5.08 7.71 12.78
N LEU A 106 -6.30 7.56 13.28
CA LEU A 106 -6.60 7.07 14.63
C LEU A 106 -6.91 5.57 14.60
N HIS A 107 -7.74 5.15 13.64
CA HIS A 107 -8.12 3.75 13.47
C HIS A 107 -8.17 3.38 11.98
N TYR A 108 -7.84 2.12 11.71
CA TYR A 108 -8.01 1.50 10.40
C TYR A 108 -8.73 0.17 10.61
N VAL A 109 -9.79 -0.07 9.84
CA VAL A 109 -10.54 -1.33 9.89
C VAL A 109 -10.77 -1.84 8.48
N GLU A 110 -10.25 -3.03 8.18
CA GLU A 110 -10.46 -3.68 6.89
C GLU A 110 -11.88 -4.26 6.84
N LYS A 111 -12.69 -3.83 5.85
CA LYS A 111 -14.05 -4.35 5.58
C LYS A 111 -14.89 -4.49 6.85
N PRO A 112 -15.25 -3.37 7.50
CA PRO A 112 -15.92 -3.42 8.80
C PRO A 112 -17.34 -4.00 8.68
N GLU A 113 -17.72 -4.82 9.66
CA GLU A 113 -19.07 -5.42 9.74
C GLU A 113 -20.17 -4.40 10.07
N SER A 114 -19.77 -3.28 10.69
CA SER A 114 -20.64 -2.16 11.03
C SER A 114 -20.08 -0.86 10.45
N GLN A 115 -20.92 0.15 10.30
CA GLN A 115 -20.48 1.45 9.82
C GLN A 115 -19.58 2.16 10.85
N ILE A 116 -18.33 2.42 10.48
CA ILE A 116 -17.32 3.09 11.33
C ILE A 116 -16.93 4.45 10.76
N SER A 117 -16.64 4.51 9.46
CA SER A 117 -16.24 5.71 8.74
C SER A 117 -16.52 5.51 7.26
N ASN A 118 -16.89 6.58 6.56
CA ASN A 118 -17.05 6.57 5.11
C ASN A 118 -15.80 7.06 4.36
N LEU A 119 -14.72 7.36 5.07
CA LEU A 119 -13.41 7.60 4.50
C LEU A 119 -12.73 6.25 4.26
N ILE A 120 -12.55 5.87 3.00
CA ILE A 120 -12.00 4.57 2.62
C ILE A 120 -10.57 4.69 2.07
N ASN A 121 -9.81 3.61 2.18
CA ASN A 121 -8.49 3.43 1.60
C ASN A 121 -8.54 3.30 0.07
N CYS A 122 -7.76 4.10 -0.65
CA CYS A 122 -7.69 4.08 -2.11
C CYS A 122 -6.56 3.22 -2.68
N GLY A 123 -5.80 2.49 -1.85
CA GLY A 123 -4.68 1.68 -2.34
C GLY A 123 -3.48 2.50 -2.85
N VAL A 124 -3.33 3.74 -2.37
CA VAL A 124 -2.24 4.64 -2.73
C VAL A 124 -1.58 5.15 -1.46
N TYR A 125 -0.27 4.95 -1.37
CA TYR A 125 0.49 5.18 -0.16
C TYR A 125 1.82 5.86 -0.47
N LEU A 126 2.30 6.65 0.49
CA LEU A 126 3.66 7.16 0.55
C LEU A 126 4.27 6.71 1.88
N PHE A 127 5.42 6.04 1.82
CA PHE A 127 6.07 5.49 3.00
C PHE A 127 7.51 5.98 3.13
N SER A 128 7.96 6.18 4.36
CA SER A 128 9.37 6.13 4.74
C SER A 128 9.89 4.71 4.52
N THR A 129 11.02 4.58 3.80
CA THR A 129 11.65 3.27 3.60
C THR A 129 12.20 2.70 4.90
N GLU A 130 12.70 3.56 5.79
CA GLU A 130 13.20 3.17 7.11
C GLU A 130 12.08 2.70 8.05
N ALA A 131 10.84 3.14 7.83
CA ALA A 131 9.70 2.70 8.63
C ALA A 131 9.02 1.45 8.07
N ILE A 132 8.73 1.41 6.75
CA ILE A 132 7.83 0.40 6.17
C ILE A 132 8.42 -1.00 6.15
N PHE A 133 9.68 -1.18 5.75
CA PHE A 133 10.28 -2.51 5.64
C PHE A 133 10.50 -3.17 7.02
N PRO A 134 10.99 -2.46 8.06
CA PRO A 134 11.02 -3.01 9.42
C PRO A 134 9.63 -3.31 9.99
N SER A 135 8.63 -2.48 9.67
CA SER A 135 7.24 -2.72 10.07
C SER A 135 6.69 -4.02 9.46
N ILE A 136 6.90 -4.24 8.17
CA ILE A 136 6.47 -5.49 7.49
C ILE A 136 7.21 -6.69 8.08
N LYS A 137 8.53 -6.61 8.29
CA LYS A 137 9.29 -7.68 8.95
C LYS A 137 8.71 -8.05 10.31
N SER A 138 8.40 -7.04 11.11
CA SER A 138 7.83 -7.21 12.45
C SER A 138 6.44 -7.84 12.40
N ALA A 139 5.60 -7.41 11.44
CA ALA A 139 4.28 -7.98 11.22
C ALA A 139 4.34 -9.46 10.79
N ILE A 140 5.25 -9.81 9.87
CA ILE A 140 5.49 -11.21 9.44
C ILE A 140 5.90 -12.06 10.65
N LYS A 141 6.86 -11.60 11.46
CA LYS A 141 7.30 -12.32 12.65
C LYS A 141 6.15 -12.55 13.64
N ARG A 142 5.37 -11.51 13.96
CA ARG A 142 4.19 -11.63 14.85
C ARG A 142 3.16 -12.62 14.31
N ARG A 143 2.99 -12.71 12.99
CA ARG A 143 2.08 -13.68 12.35
C ARG A 143 2.57 -15.12 12.53
N LEU A 144 3.88 -15.35 12.42
CA LEU A 144 4.50 -16.67 12.62
C LEU A 144 4.49 -17.10 14.09
N ASP A 145 4.67 -16.15 15.01
CA ASP A 145 4.68 -16.40 16.45
C ASP A 145 3.26 -16.59 17.05
N ARG A 146 2.19 -16.31 16.29
CA ARG A 146 0.81 -16.49 16.77
C ARG A 146 0.46 -17.98 16.87
N PRO A 147 0.03 -18.47 18.05
CA PRO A 147 -0.47 -19.83 18.15
C PRO A 147 -1.70 -20.01 17.26
N SER A 148 -1.77 -21.15 16.57
CA SER A 148 -2.74 -21.50 15.51
C SER A 148 -4.22 -21.35 15.88
N ARG A 149 -4.55 -21.18 17.17
CA ARG A 149 -5.92 -20.98 17.68
C ARG A 149 -6.40 -19.51 17.70
N LEU A 150 -5.54 -18.55 17.35
CA LEU A 150 -5.85 -17.10 17.36
C LEU A 150 -5.87 -16.48 15.95
N VAL A 151 -5.94 -17.30 14.89
CA VAL A 151 -6.08 -16.84 13.51
C VAL A 151 -7.55 -16.48 13.26
N SER A 152 -8.04 -15.39 13.85
CA SER A 152 -9.45 -14.99 13.73
C SER A 152 -9.76 -14.17 12.48
N TYR A 153 -8.77 -13.91 11.62
CA TYR A 153 -9.00 -13.19 10.37
C TYR A 153 -8.23 -13.84 9.24
N PRO A 154 -8.91 -14.53 8.30
CA PRO A 154 -8.35 -14.80 7.00
C PRO A 154 -7.99 -13.45 6.35
N SER A 155 -6.77 -13.31 5.84
CA SER A 155 -6.52 -12.30 4.81
C SER A 155 -7.51 -12.55 3.67
N SER A 156 -7.99 -11.48 3.05
CA SER A 156 -8.92 -11.51 1.90
C SER A 156 -8.42 -12.35 0.71
N ASP A 157 -7.19 -12.85 0.75
CA ASP A 157 -6.58 -13.79 -0.19
C ASP A 157 -7.17 -15.22 -0.13
N ASN A 158 -8.09 -15.51 0.80
CA ASN A 158 -8.79 -16.80 0.94
C ASN A 158 -10.30 -16.73 0.58
N LEU A 159 -10.72 -15.76 -0.23
CA LEU A 159 -12.07 -15.71 -0.84
C LEU A 159 -11.96 -15.75 -2.36
#